data_AF-A0A838RK31-F1
#
_entry.id   AF-A0A838RK31-F1
#
_cell.length_a   1.000
_cell.length_b   1.000
_cell.length_c   1.000
_cell.angle_alpha   90.00
_cell.angle_beta   90.00
_cell.angle_gamma   90.00
#
_symmetry.space_group_name_H-M   'P 1'
#
loop_
_entity.id
_entity.type
_entity.pdbx_description
1 polymer ?
#
loop_
_entity_poly.entity_id
_entity_poly.type
_entity_poly.pdbx_seq_one_letter_code
_entity_poly.pdbx_strand_id
1 'polypeptide(L)'
;TLLCGMHTRSLCAEQIRLHAAGRARERLPGAVRTLLTANLPVVLWWALPPEFDSELYEELARLADRVFLDSSTLPGGFSLQTLSGEWVNPHTSDLNWSRLTSWREMIAQLFDSPANRDHLATLDKVHIETGEGRSAGWLLAGWLASRLGWQVEHAEPESSRFRRADGEGVQLSLSTHTEPLGLIRVTLEGGGARFVVQRVAEDCAEGIVDLPGEAPLERMGHLTDESEAALLSRELDLMARDRVYEETLLMVRGILEKLA
;
A
#
# COMPACT_ATOMS: atom_id res chain seq x y z
N THR A 1 20.21 -16.28 -12.90
CA THR A 1 20.60 -16.13 -14.32
C THR A 1 19.85 -14.95 -14.88
N LEU A 2 20.52 -13.83 -15.12
CA LEU A 2 19.99 -12.68 -15.85
C LEU A 2 20.80 -12.59 -17.15
N LEU A 3 20.12 -12.72 -18.30
CA LEU A 3 20.71 -12.60 -19.63
C LEU A 3 20.81 -11.12 -19.99
N CYS A 4 22.00 -10.67 -20.39
CA CYS A 4 22.30 -9.29 -20.76
C CYS A 4 22.66 -9.20 -22.25
N GLY A 5 21.94 -8.37 -23.00
CA GLY A 5 22.16 -8.12 -24.42
C GLY A 5 22.77 -6.74 -24.67
N MET A 6 24.05 -6.74 -25.06
CA MET A 6 24.73 -5.83 -25.99
C MET A 6 24.63 -4.30 -25.77
N HIS A 7 25.14 -3.85 -24.62
CA HIS A 7 26.15 -2.80 -24.42
C HIS A 7 26.46 -2.80 -22.93
N THR A 8 27.06 -3.90 -22.47
CA THR A 8 26.99 -4.32 -21.07
C THR A 8 28.04 -3.61 -20.21
N ARG A 9 27.62 -2.61 -19.42
CA ARG A 9 28.22 -2.43 -18.09
C ARG A 9 28.15 -3.80 -17.40
N SER A 10 29.29 -4.43 -17.12
CA SER A 10 29.29 -5.63 -16.30
C SER A 10 28.88 -5.21 -14.89
N LEU A 11 27.66 -5.55 -14.49
CA LEU A 11 27.27 -5.50 -13.08
C LEU A 11 28.08 -6.58 -12.35
N CYS A 12 29.11 -6.15 -11.63
CA CYS A 12 29.77 -7.00 -10.64
C CYS A 12 28.84 -7.08 -9.43
N ALA A 13 28.26 -8.25 -9.18
CA ALA A 13 27.46 -8.52 -7.99
C ALA A 13 28.03 -9.75 -7.27
N GLU A 14 28.03 -9.70 -5.95
CA GLU A 14 28.31 -10.85 -5.09
C GLU A 14 27.01 -11.31 -4.43
N GLN A 15 26.81 -12.61 -4.32
CA GLN A 15 25.68 -13.19 -3.61
C GLN A 15 26.18 -14.15 -2.53
N ILE A 16 25.89 -13.81 -1.27
CA ILE A 16 26.22 -14.64 -0.10
C ILE A 16 24.91 -15.20 0.45
N ARG A 17 24.85 -16.51 0.69
CA ARG A 17 23.69 -17.18 1.32
C ARG A 17 24.10 -17.72 2.67
N LEU A 18 23.38 -17.31 3.71
CA LEU A 18 23.57 -17.80 5.07
C LEU A 18 22.42 -18.76 5.42
N HIS A 19 22.77 -19.95 5.92
CA HIS A 19 21.81 -20.94 6.40
C HIS A 19 22.00 -21.12 7.91
N ALA A 20 20.95 -20.89 8.69
CA ALA A 20 20.98 -21.07 10.14
C ALA A 20 19.66 -21.66 10.64
N ALA A 21 19.73 -22.52 11.65
CA ALA A 21 18.59 -23.18 12.28
C ALA A 21 18.80 -23.27 13.80
N GLY A 22 17.69 -23.38 14.56
CA GLY A 22 17.73 -23.39 16.02
C GLY A 22 18.49 -22.19 16.59
N ARG A 23 19.32 -22.41 17.61
CA ARG A 23 20.13 -21.36 18.26
C ARG A 23 21.15 -20.68 17.34
N ALA A 24 21.47 -21.25 16.18
CA ALA A 24 22.38 -20.59 15.24
C ALA A 24 21.77 -19.32 14.63
N ARG A 25 20.43 -19.17 14.65
CA ARG A 25 19.72 -17.97 14.17
C ARG A 25 20.16 -16.71 14.93
N GLU A 26 20.43 -16.83 16.22
CA GLU A 26 20.91 -15.74 17.10
C GLU A 26 22.25 -15.14 16.65
N ARG A 27 23.03 -15.86 15.82
CA ARG A 27 24.33 -15.39 15.31
C ARG A 27 24.26 -14.69 13.95
N LEU A 28 23.11 -14.75 13.28
CA LEU A 28 22.95 -14.20 11.92
C LEU A 28 23.22 -12.69 11.85
N PRO A 29 22.70 -11.84 12.76
CA PRO A 29 22.94 -10.40 12.66
C PRO A 29 24.42 -10.04 12.78
N GLY A 30 25.14 -10.72 13.66
CA GLY A 30 26.60 -10.59 13.79
C GLY A 30 27.34 -10.97 12.51
N ALA A 31 26.95 -12.08 11.86
CA ALA A 31 27.52 -12.49 10.58
C ALA A 31 27.21 -11.50 9.46
N VAL A 32 25.94 -11.08 9.31
CA VAL A 32 25.51 -10.07 8.33
C VAL A 32 26.32 -8.78 8.49
N ARG A 33 26.48 -8.29 9.72
CA ARG A 33 27.28 -7.08 10.00
C ARG A 33 28.72 -7.16 9.48
N THR A 34 29.34 -8.34 9.48
CA THR A 34 30.71 -8.52 8.94
C THR A 34 30.78 -8.54 7.41
N LEU A 35 29.66 -8.78 6.74
CA LEU A 35 29.56 -8.82 5.28
C LEU A 35 29.17 -7.47 4.68
N LEU A 36 28.64 -6.55 5.49
CA LEU A 36 28.28 -5.21 5.04
C LEU A 36 29.54 -4.41 4.68
N THR A 37 29.52 -3.81 3.49
CA THR A 37 30.59 -2.90 3.04
C THR A 37 30.28 -1.48 3.47
N ALA A 38 31.28 -0.79 4.02
CA ALA A 38 31.11 0.61 4.42
C ALA A 38 30.74 1.50 3.22
N ASN A 39 29.87 2.50 3.46
CA ASN A 39 29.42 3.51 2.49
C ASN A 39 28.54 3.02 1.34
N LEU A 40 27.94 1.83 1.45
CA LEU A 40 26.86 1.40 0.56
C LEU A 40 25.52 1.40 1.31
N PRO A 41 24.41 1.78 0.66
CA PRO A 41 23.09 1.69 1.26
C PRO A 41 22.75 0.22 1.52
N VAL A 42 22.23 -0.06 2.71
CA VAL A 42 21.82 -1.39 3.15
C VAL A 42 20.30 -1.46 3.12
N VAL A 43 19.76 -2.33 2.27
CA VAL A 43 18.33 -2.58 2.19
C VAL A 43 18.02 -3.97 2.71
N LEU A 44 17.09 -4.05 3.66
CA LEU A 44 16.55 -5.32 4.17
C LEU A 44 15.24 -5.62 3.46
N TRP A 45 15.23 -6.59 2.55
CA TRP A 45 13.99 -7.19 2.04
C TRP A 45 13.56 -8.32 2.97
N TRP A 46 12.43 -8.13 3.65
CA TRP A 46 11.88 -9.15 4.53
C TRP A 46 10.69 -9.86 3.85
N ALA A 47 11.00 -10.96 3.16
CA ALA A 47 10.09 -11.64 2.23
C ALA A 47 9.00 -12.54 2.87
N LEU A 48 8.96 -12.64 4.19
CA LEU A 48 7.97 -13.42 4.92
C LEU A 48 7.19 -12.50 5.84
N PRO A 49 5.97 -12.86 6.29
CA PRO A 49 5.33 -12.13 7.37
C PRO A 49 6.31 -11.97 8.54
N PRO A 50 6.70 -10.73 8.90
CA PRO A 50 7.63 -10.55 9.99
C PRO A 50 7.00 -11.07 11.28
N GLU A 51 7.73 -11.94 11.97
CA GLU A 51 7.62 -11.99 13.42
C GLU A 51 8.24 -10.66 13.90
N PHE A 52 7.44 -9.60 13.88
CA PHE A 52 7.91 -8.25 14.18
C PHE A 52 8.61 -8.25 15.54
N ASP A 53 8.05 -8.93 16.54
CA ASP A 53 8.66 -9.04 17.88
C ASP A 53 9.87 -10.00 17.97
N SER A 54 10.41 -10.47 16.84
CA SER A 54 11.61 -11.31 16.85
C SER A 54 12.87 -10.46 16.94
N GLU A 55 13.74 -10.81 17.90
CA GLU A 55 15.07 -10.21 18.07
C GLU A 55 15.90 -10.23 16.77
N LEU A 56 15.72 -11.29 15.96
CA LEU A 56 16.37 -11.41 14.65
C LEU A 56 15.94 -10.30 13.68
N TYR A 57 14.64 -10.02 13.58
CA TYR A 57 14.14 -8.96 12.71
C TYR A 57 14.62 -7.59 13.19
N GLU A 58 14.50 -7.31 14.50
CA GLU A 58 14.97 -6.05 15.08
C GLU A 58 16.46 -5.80 14.82
N GLU A 59 17.31 -6.79 15.07
CA GLU A 59 18.75 -6.62 14.88
C GLU A 59 19.12 -6.40 13.41
N LEU A 60 18.47 -7.09 12.48
CA LEU A 60 18.70 -6.90 11.05
C LEU A 60 18.15 -5.58 10.55
N ALA A 61 16.95 -5.17 11.00
CA ALA A 61 16.35 -3.89 10.66
C ALA A 61 17.21 -2.71 11.15
N ARG A 62 17.85 -2.82 12.33
CA ARG A 62 18.81 -1.83 12.84
C ARG A 62 20.08 -1.70 12.00
N LEU A 63 20.43 -2.71 11.21
CA LEU A 63 21.58 -2.65 10.29
C LEU A 63 21.22 -2.05 8.93
N ALA A 64 19.93 -1.91 8.62
CA ALA A 64 19.46 -1.45 7.32
C ALA A 64 19.18 0.05 7.31
N ASP A 65 19.53 0.72 6.22
CA ASP A 65 19.11 2.08 5.91
C ASP A 65 17.66 2.12 5.43
N ARG A 66 17.13 1.00 4.90
CA ARG A 66 15.75 0.85 4.46
C ARG A 66 15.24 -0.57 4.61
N VAL A 67 13.98 -0.74 5.02
CA VAL A 67 13.30 -2.02 5.12
C VAL A 67 12.20 -2.09 4.08
N PHE A 68 12.23 -3.12 3.26
CA PHE A 68 11.17 -3.44 2.31
C PHE A 68 10.36 -4.60 2.85
N LEU A 69 9.04 -4.49 2.73
CA LEU A 69 8.07 -5.53 3.05
C LEU A 69 6.95 -5.53 2.01
N ASP A 70 6.11 -6.56 2.02
CA ASP A 70 4.88 -6.59 1.22
C ASP A 70 3.69 -6.88 2.13
N SER A 71 2.88 -5.85 2.39
CA SER A 71 1.71 -5.98 3.26
C SER A 71 0.59 -6.85 2.69
N SER A 72 0.64 -7.21 1.40
CA SER A 72 -0.30 -8.18 0.80
C SER A 72 -0.04 -9.60 1.29
N THR A 73 1.20 -9.91 1.66
CA THR A 73 1.59 -11.25 2.16
C THR A 73 1.27 -11.45 3.64
N LEU A 74 0.94 -10.36 4.35
CA LEU A 74 0.75 -10.41 5.79
C LEU A 74 -0.61 -11.03 6.14
N PRO A 75 -0.66 -11.94 7.13
CA PRO A 75 -1.93 -12.48 7.61
C PRO A 75 -2.83 -11.36 8.14
N GLY A 76 -4.14 -11.54 7.98
CA GLY A 76 -5.14 -10.46 7.97
C GLY A 76 -5.12 -9.50 9.16
N GLY A 77 -5.56 -8.25 8.90
CA GLY A 77 -5.97 -7.20 9.88
C GLY A 77 -4.92 -6.69 10.88
N PHE A 78 -4.34 -7.60 11.66
CA PHE A 78 -3.37 -7.35 12.73
C PHE A 78 -2.02 -6.87 12.22
N SER A 79 -1.66 -7.19 10.97
CA SER A 79 -0.34 -6.90 10.43
C SER A 79 -0.11 -5.43 10.09
N LEU A 80 -1.13 -4.72 9.59
CA LEU A 80 -1.04 -3.28 9.35
C LEU A 80 -0.98 -2.48 10.66
N GLN A 81 -1.59 -2.99 11.75
CA GLN A 81 -1.48 -2.37 13.08
C GLN A 81 -0.02 -2.32 13.52
N THR A 82 0.68 -3.46 13.39
CA THR A 82 2.10 -3.57 13.71
C THR A 82 2.94 -2.64 12.84
N LEU A 83 2.68 -2.59 11.53
CA LEU A 83 3.35 -1.65 10.62
C LEU A 83 3.13 -0.19 10.97
N SER A 84 1.99 0.15 11.57
CA SER A 84 1.61 1.52 11.89
C SER A 84 2.05 2.00 13.29
N GLY A 85 2.59 1.09 14.11
CA GLY A 85 3.13 1.37 15.44
C GLY A 85 4.56 1.94 15.43
N GLU A 86 5.37 1.60 16.44
CA GLU A 86 6.80 2.00 16.52
C GLU A 86 7.66 1.48 15.36
N TRP A 87 7.12 0.56 14.56
CA TRP A 87 7.72 -0.01 13.36
C TRP A 87 7.54 0.84 12.10
N VAL A 88 6.79 1.95 12.15
CA VAL A 88 6.94 3.05 11.19
C VAL A 88 8.29 3.71 11.45
N ASN A 89 9.35 2.94 11.27
CA ASN A 89 10.64 3.49 11.02
C ASN A 89 10.46 4.34 9.74
N PRO A 90 10.90 5.61 9.70
CA PRO A 90 10.85 6.47 8.51
C PRO A 90 11.51 5.91 7.24
N HIS A 91 11.98 4.67 7.30
CA HIS A 91 12.75 3.96 6.30
C HIS A 91 12.05 2.67 5.83
N THR A 92 10.72 2.54 5.97
CA THR A 92 9.99 1.36 5.48
C THR A 92 9.31 1.65 4.13
N SER A 93 9.53 0.78 3.12
CA SER A 93 8.72 0.70 1.90
C SER A 93 7.82 -0.53 1.93
N ASP A 94 6.61 -0.38 1.38
CA ASP A 94 5.66 -1.47 1.23
C ASP A 94 5.35 -1.70 -0.25
N LEU A 95 5.68 -2.88 -0.76
CA LEU A 95 5.45 -3.21 -2.16
C LEU A 95 3.97 -3.19 -2.52
N ASN A 96 3.08 -3.51 -1.57
CA ASN A 96 1.64 -3.43 -1.79
C ASN A 96 1.21 -1.97 -2.03
N TRP A 97 1.79 -1.01 -1.29
CA TRP A 97 1.56 0.41 -1.53
C TRP A 97 2.01 0.86 -2.93
N SER A 98 3.14 0.32 -3.40
CA SER A 98 3.65 0.56 -4.75
C SER A 98 2.71 -0.01 -5.82
N ARG A 99 2.14 -1.21 -5.61
CA ARG A 99 1.08 -1.79 -6.46
C ARG A 99 -0.17 -0.91 -6.55
N LEU A 100 -0.48 -0.18 -5.49
CA LEU A 100 -1.63 0.73 -5.45
C LEU A 100 -1.40 2.05 -6.19
N THR A 101 -0.22 2.30 -6.77
CA THR A 101 0.07 3.57 -7.46
C THR A 101 -0.93 3.83 -8.59
N SER A 102 -1.12 2.88 -9.52
CA SER A 102 -2.02 3.06 -10.67
C SER A 102 -3.49 3.24 -10.24
N TRP A 103 -3.90 2.59 -9.15
CA TRP A 103 -5.23 2.78 -8.56
C TRP A 103 -5.41 4.20 -8.02
N ARG A 104 -4.44 4.69 -7.24
CA ARG A 104 -4.46 6.06 -6.69
C ARG A 104 -4.47 7.11 -7.80
N GLU A 105 -3.66 6.91 -8.84
CA GLU A 105 -3.62 7.78 -10.02
C GLU A 105 -4.97 7.81 -10.75
N MET A 106 -5.56 6.64 -11.02
CA MET A 106 -6.84 6.57 -11.72
C MET A 106 -7.97 7.22 -10.93
N ILE A 107 -8.02 7.01 -9.61
CA ILE A 107 -8.98 7.67 -8.73
C ILE A 107 -8.78 9.19 -8.77
N ALA A 108 -7.53 9.67 -8.66
CA ALA A 108 -7.24 11.11 -8.70
C ALA A 108 -7.67 11.74 -10.03
N GLN A 109 -7.45 11.05 -11.15
CA GLN A 109 -7.84 11.52 -12.49
C GLN A 109 -9.35 11.72 -12.65
N LEU A 110 -10.19 10.99 -11.90
CA LEU A 110 -11.65 11.22 -11.90
C LEU A 110 -12.01 12.63 -11.38
N PHE A 111 -11.12 13.28 -10.62
CA PHE A 111 -11.33 14.59 -9.99
C PHE A 111 -10.41 15.69 -10.57
N ASP A 112 -9.79 15.46 -11.73
CA ASP A 112 -8.92 16.44 -12.39
C ASP A 112 -9.70 17.66 -12.90
N SER A 113 -10.94 17.47 -13.37
CA SER A 113 -11.79 18.57 -13.81
C SER A 113 -12.26 19.39 -12.60
N PRO A 114 -12.34 20.73 -12.71
CA PRO A 114 -12.87 21.55 -11.63
C PRO A 114 -14.29 21.14 -11.19
N ALA A 115 -15.16 20.80 -12.14
CA ALA A 115 -16.52 20.35 -11.86
C ALA A 115 -16.54 19.06 -11.02
N ASN A 116 -15.70 18.09 -11.35
CA ASN A 116 -15.63 16.84 -10.59
C ASN A 116 -15.02 17.06 -9.21
N ARG A 117 -13.99 17.92 -9.12
CA ARG A 117 -13.27 18.19 -7.87
C ARG A 117 -14.17 18.72 -6.77
N ASP A 118 -15.17 19.54 -7.09
CA ASP A 118 -16.11 20.10 -6.12
C ASP A 118 -16.92 19.00 -5.40
N HIS A 119 -17.14 17.85 -6.04
CA HIS A 119 -17.83 16.71 -5.43
C HIS A 119 -17.05 16.04 -4.30
N LEU A 120 -15.72 16.20 -4.22
CA LEU A 120 -14.91 15.65 -3.12
C LEU A 120 -15.41 16.09 -1.74
N ALA A 121 -15.88 17.34 -1.63
CA ALA A 121 -16.41 17.89 -0.37
C ALA A 121 -17.76 17.28 0.03
N THR A 122 -18.46 16.63 -0.91
CA THR A 122 -19.81 16.08 -0.72
C THR A 122 -19.85 14.57 -0.58
N LEU A 123 -18.72 13.88 -0.77
CA LEU A 123 -18.61 12.43 -0.66
C LEU A 123 -19.11 11.93 0.70
N ASP A 124 -20.14 11.09 0.70
CA ASP A 124 -20.76 10.54 1.91
C ASP A 124 -20.71 9.01 1.98
N LYS A 125 -20.35 8.34 0.87
CA LYS A 125 -20.17 6.89 0.81
C LYS A 125 -18.94 6.50 -0.01
N VAL A 126 -18.22 5.51 0.50
CA VAL A 126 -17.10 4.85 -0.19
C VAL A 126 -17.29 3.35 -0.06
N HIS A 127 -17.16 2.62 -1.16
CA HIS A 127 -17.12 1.17 -1.16
C HIS A 127 -15.85 0.67 -1.84
N ILE A 128 -15.10 -0.18 -1.16
CA ILE A 128 -13.85 -0.77 -1.67
C ILE A 128 -14.03 -2.29 -1.71
N GLU A 129 -13.85 -2.86 -2.90
CA GLU A 129 -13.88 -4.29 -3.14
C GLU A 129 -12.45 -4.78 -3.40
N THR A 130 -12.02 -5.78 -2.65
CA THR A 130 -10.70 -6.42 -2.77
C THR A 130 -10.87 -7.90 -3.06
N GLY A 131 -9.89 -8.54 -3.71
CA GLY A 131 -9.79 -10.01 -3.69
C GLY A 131 -9.24 -10.49 -2.36
N GLU A 132 -8.52 -11.62 -2.38
CA GLU A 132 -7.97 -12.27 -1.19
C GLU A 132 -6.98 -11.33 -0.47
N GLY A 133 -7.26 -11.05 0.80
CA GLY A 133 -6.48 -10.12 1.61
C GLY A 133 -7.08 -8.72 1.68
N ARG A 134 -6.91 -8.05 2.82
CA ARG A 134 -7.60 -6.79 3.14
C ARG A 134 -6.66 -5.58 3.16
N SER A 135 -5.35 -5.81 3.12
CA SER A 135 -4.35 -4.75 3.28
C SER A 135 -4.43 -3.70 2.18
N ALA A 136 -4.64 -4.11 0.93
CA ALA A 136 -4.81 -3.20 -0.19
C ALA A 136 -6.01 -2.25 0.02
N GLY A 137 -7.14 -2.78 0.50
CA GLY A 137 -8.33 -1.97 0.77
C GLY A 137 -8.17 -1.05 1.98
N TRP A 138 -7.50 -1.50 3.04
CA TRP A 138 -7.18 -0.64 4.19
C TRP A 138 -6.21 0.49 3.83
N LEU A 139 -5.15 0.19 3.07
CA LEU A 139 -4.22 1.20 2.57
C LEU A 139 -4.94 2.25 1.72
N LEU A 140 -5.86 1.82 0.84
CA LEU A 140 -6.63 2.74 0.02
C LEU A 140 -7.63 3.57 0.84
N ALA A 141 -8.30 2.95 1.82
CA ALA A 141 -9.18 3.66 2.76
C ALA A 141 -8.42 4.72 3.56
N GLY A 142 -7.24 4.37 4.10
CA GLY A 142 -6.37 5.30 4.81
C GLY A 142 -5.83 6.41 3.92
N TRP A 143 -5.52 6.11 2.66
CA TRP A 143 -5.10 7.12 1.68
C TRP A 143 -6.22 8.13 1.41
N LEU A 144 -7.42 7.67 1.08
CA LEU A 144 -8.59 8.54 0.85
C LEU A 144 -8.87 9.41 2.08
N ALA A 145 -9.00 8.81 3.26
CA ALA A 145 -9.29 9.52 4.49
C ALA A 145 -8.19 10.54 4.85
N SER A 146 -6.90 10.18 4.67
CA SER A 146 -5.80 11.12 4.94
C SER A 146 -5.74 12.27 3.94
N ARG A 147 -6.02 12.03 2.65
CA ARG A 147 -6.03 13.10 1.62
C ARG A 147 -7.22 14.04 1.76
N LEU A 148 -8.37 13.52 2.19
CA LEU A 148 -9.62 14.28 2.32
C LEU A 148 -9.83 14.87 3.72
N GLY A 149 -8.86 14.68 4.63
CA GLY A 149 -8.91 15.23 5.99
C GLY A 149 -10.03 14.65 6.85
N TRP A 150 -10.44 13.41 6.56
CA TRP A 150 -11.49 12.73 7.31
C TRP A 150 -10.97 12.25 8.66
N GLN A 151 -11.80 12.31 9.69
CA GLN A 151 -11.50 11.82 11.03
C GLN A 151 -12.31 10.57 11.31
N VAL A 152 -11.66 9.48 11.70
CA VAL A 152 -12.37 8.24 12.04
C VAL A 152 -13.18 8.42 13.33
N GLU A 153 -14.48 8.11 13.27
CA GLU A 153 -15.37 8.13 14.43
C GLU A 153 -15.53 6.73 15.04
N HIS A 154 -15.89 5.76 14.20
CA HIS A 154 -16.15 4.36 14.55
C HIS A 154 -15.62 3.44 13.46
N ALA A 155 -15.11 2.27 13.83
CA ALA A 155 -14.63 1.28 12.88
C ALA A 155 -15.09 -0.13 13.26
N GLU A 156 -15.53 -0.86 12.26
CA GLU A 156 -15.85 -2.29 12.28
C GLU A 156 -15.03 -2.96 11.17
N PRO A 157 -14.85 -4.29 11.22
CA PRO A 157 -14.03 -4.98 10.24
C PRO A 157 -14.38 -4.62 8.80
N GLU A 158 -15.65 -4.57 8.40
CA GLU A 158 -16.09 -4.33 7.01
C GLU A 158 -16.65 -2.93 6.77
N SER A 159 -16.69 -2.08 7.79
CA SER A 159 -17.45 -0.83 7.75
C SER A 159 -16.87 0.19 8.72
N SER A 160 -16.56 1.40 8.28
CA SER A 160 -16.02 2.47 9.11
C SER A 160 -16.74 3.78 8.85
N ARG A 161 -17.06 4.50 9.93
CA ARG A 161 -17.66 5.84 9.88
C ARG A 161 -16.56 6.88 10.11
N PHE A 162 -16.52 7.86 9.22
CA PHE A 162 -15.64 9.02 9.33
C PHE A 162 -16.47 10.30 9.42
N ARG A 163 -15.83 11.37 9.89
CA ARG A 163 -16.34 12.74 9.89
C ARG A 163 -15.49 13.61 8.99
N ARG A 164 -16.14 14.38 8.12
CA ARG A 164 -15.52 15.38 7.25
C ARG A 164 -15.27 16.69 7.99
N ALA A 165 -14.57 17.63 7.35
CA ALA A 165 -14.28 18.94 7.91
C ALA A 165 -15.54 19.81 8.15
N ASP A 166 -16.61 19.60 7.38
CA ASP A 166 -17.92 20.27 7.56
C ASP A 166 -18.76 19.66 8.69
N GLY A 167 -18.30 18.58 9.32
CA GLY A 167 -19.00 17.87 10.39
C GLY A 167 -19.93 16.75 9.90
N GLU A 168 -20.15 16.63 8.59
CA GLU A 168 -20.94 15.56 8.01
C GLU A 168 -20.18 14.22 8.01
N GLY A 169 -20.93 13.12 7.94
CA GLY A 169 -20.34 11.78 7.99
C GLY A 169 -20.07 11.16 6.64
N VAL A 170 -19.05 10.31 6.58
CA VAL A 170 -18.77 9.42 5.44
C VAL A 170 -18.82 7.98 5.91
N GLN A 171 -19.55 7.15 5.18
CA GLN A 171 -19.58 5.71 5.39
C GLN A 171 -18.62 5.04 4.41
N LEU A 172 -17.59 4.38 4.92
CA LEU A 172 -16.69 3.54 4.12
C LEU A 172 -16.98 2.08 4.41
N SER A 173 -17.15 1.26 3.38
CA SER A 173 -17.28 -0.19 3.52
C SER A 173 -16.25 -0.93 2.69
N LEU A 174 -15.80 -2.08 3.20
CA LEU A 174 -14.80 -2.92 2.57
C LEU A 174 -15.32 -4.35 2.46
N SER A 175 -15.47 -4.83 1.23
CA SER A 175 -15.82 -6.21 0.92
C SER A 175 -14.60 -6.95 0.37
N THR A 176 -14.50 -8.23 0.70
CA THR A 176 -13.38 -9.09 0.31
C THR A 176 -13.93 -10.30 -0.43
N HIS A 177 -13.44 -10.52 -1.64
CA HIS A 177 -13.77 -11.65 -2.50
C HIS A 177 -12.72 -12.75 -2.33
N THR A 178 -13.06 -13.97 -2.73
CA THR A 178 -12.15 -15.13 -2.60
C THR A 178 -11.14 -15.24 -3.74
N GLU A 179 -11.26 -14.43 -4.78
CA GLU A 179 -10.32 -14.46 -5.90
C GLU A 179 -8.98 -13.87 -5.48
N PRO A 180 -7.83 -14.44 -5.91
CA PRO A 180 -6.50 -13.95 -5.56
C PRO A 180 -6.12 -12.71 -6.38
N LEU A 181 -7.06 -11.75 -6.47
CA LEU A 181 -6.88 -10.47 -7.10
C LEU A 181 -6.57 -9.42 -6.02
N GLY A 182 -5.87 -8.35 -6.42
CA GLY A 182 -5.70 -7.18 -5.56
C GLY A 182 -7.00 -6.38 -5.41
N LEU A 183 -6.94 -5.06 -5.60
CA LEU A 183 -8.16 -4.26 -5.71
C LEU A 183 -8.99 -4.67 -6.95
N ILE A 184 -10.31 -4.70 -6.76
CA ILE A 184 -11.31 -5.07 -7.77
C ILE A 184 -12.13 -3.84 -8.15
N ARG A 185 -12.65 -3.10 -7.18
CA ARG A 185 -13.49 -1.91 -7.42
C ARG A 185 -13.37 -0.91 -6.28
N VAL A 186 -13.45 0.36 -6.63
CA VAL A 186 -13.62 1.47 -5.71
C VAL A 186 -14.79 2.31 -6.21
N THR A 187 -15.77 2.56 -5.36
CA THR A 187 -16.91 3.44 -5.65
C THR A 187 -16.94 4.56 -4.64
N LEU A 188 -16.99 5.81 -5.09
CA LEU A 188 -17.16 7.00 -4.26
C LEU A 188 -18.48 7.69 -4.66
N GLU A 189 -19.33 8.01 -3.70
CA GLU A 189 -20.63 8.65 -3.93
C GLU A 189 -20.83 9.84 -3.00
N GLY A 190 -21.52 10.86 -3.50
CA GLY A 190 -21.90 12.04 -2.72
C GLY A 190 -22.47 13.15 -3.57
N GLY A 191 -23.39 13.94 -3.01
CA GLY A 191 -24.00 15.07 -3.72
C GLY A 191 -24.72 14.69 -5.02
N GLY A 192 -25.19 13.43 -5.13
CA GLY A 192 -25.82 12.87 -6.32
C GLY A 192 -24.86 12.37 -7.40
N ALA A 193 -23.55 12.57 -7.24
CA ALA A 193 -22.53 12.05 -8.15
C ALA A 193 -22.00 10.69 -7.70
N ARG A 194 -21.55 9.90 -8.67
CA ARG A 194 -20.92 8.59 -8.47
C ARG A 194 -19.65 8.48 -9.31
N PHE A 195 -18.57 8.07 -8.67
CA PHE A 195 -17.25 7.87 -9.26
C PHE A 195 -16.81 6.43 -9.03
N VAL A 196 -16.46 5.70 -10.08
CA VAL A 196 -16.07 4.30 -9.98
C VAL A 196 -14.72 4.11 -10.64
N VAL A 197 -13.83 3.36 -10.00
CA VAL A 197 -12.70 2.71 -10.65
C VAL A 197 -12.88 1.21 -10.49
N GLN A 198 -12.92 0.46 -11.59
CA GLN A 198 -13.10 -1.00 -11.55
C GLN A 198 -12.09 -1.69 -12.45
N ARG A 199 -11.54 -2.80 -11.97
CA ARG A 199 -10.72 -3.69 -12.78
C ARG A 199 -11.60 -4.38 -13.81
N VAL A 200 -11.18 -4.35 -15.07
CA VAL A 200 -11.87 -5.02 -16.19
C VAL A 200 -11.01 -6.10 -16.84
N ALA A 201 -9.68 -6.04 -16.65
CA ALA A 201 -8.73 -7.09 -17.01
C ALA A 201 -7.53 -7.10 -16.03
N GLU A 202 -6.56 -7.99 -16.25
CA GLU A 202 -5.36 -8.13 -15.42
C GLU A 202 -4.54 -6.82 -15.34
N ASP A 203 -4.43 -6.09 -16.44
CA ASP A 203 -3.64 -4.87 -16.56
C ASP A 203 -4.48 -3.64 -16.97
N CYS A 204 -5.81 -3.71 -16.78
CA CYS A 204 -6.73 -2.68 -17.23
C CYS A 204 -7.82 -2.40 -16.19
N ALA A 205 -8.11 -1.12 -16.00
CA ALA A 205 -9.25 -0.64 -15.24
C ALA A 205 -10.03 0.41 -16.03
N GLU A 206 -11.29 0.52 -15.67
CA GLU A 206 -12.22 1.51 -16.17
C GLU A 206 -12.57 2.48 -15.05
N GLY A 207 -12.43 3.77 -15.36
CA GLY A 207 -12.91 4.89 -14.57
C GLY A 207 -14.24 5.38 -15.12
N ILE A 208 -15.27 5.49 -14.27
CA ILE A 208 -16.61 5.93 -14.62
C ILE A 208 -16.96 7.15 -13.76
N VAL A 209 -17.45 8.21 -14.39
CA VAL A 209 -18.00 9.39 -13.75
C VAL A 209 -19.46 9.53 -14.15
N ASP A 210 -20.36 9.44 -13.18
CA ASP A 210 -21.79 9.57 -13.34
C ASP A 210 -22.28 10.79 -12.54
N LEU A 211 -22.64 11.85 -13.25
CA LEU A 211 -23.07 13.13 -12.67
C LEU A 211 -24.57 13.36 -12.90
N PRO A 212 -25.28 13.99 -11.95
CA PRO A 212 -26.71 14.27 -12.10
C PRO A 212 -27.05 15.04 -13.38
N GLY A 213 -27.84 14.43 -14.26
CA GLY A 213 -28.34 15.07 -15.47
C GLY A 213 -27.36 15.08 -16.65
N GLU A 214 -26.21 14.42 -16.53
CA GLU A 214 -25.24 14.23 -17.61
C GLU A 214 -25.17 12.76 -18.04
N ALA A 215 -24.68 12.51 -19.25
CA ALA A 215 -24.37 11.14 -19.66
C ALA A 215 -23.09 10.66 -18.95
N PRO A 216 -23.02 9.41 -18.48
CA PRO A 216 -21.81 8.89 -17.84
C PRO A 216 -20.58 9.01 -18.74
N LEU A 217 -19.45 9.39 -18.15
CA LEU A 217 -18.17 9.43 -18.82
C LEU A 217 -17.32 8.23 -18.40
N GLU A 218 -16.87 7.46 -19.37
CA GLU A 218 -16.03 6.28 -19.18
C GLU A 218 -14.62 6.51 -19.73
N ARG A 219 -13.61 6.02 -19.01
CA ARG A 219 -12.20 6.10 -19.43
C ARG A 219 -11.47 4.82 -19.05
N MET A 220 -10.76 4.25 -20.00
CA MET A 220 -9.85 3.14 -19.74
C MET A 220 -8.50 3.65 -19.24
N GLY A 221 -7.89 2.93 -18.32
CA GLY A 221 -6.51 3.17 -17.90
C GLY A 221 -5.79 1.87 -17.58
N HIS A 222 -4.47 1.95 -17.57
CA HIS A 222 -3.62 0.80 -17.34
C HIS A 222 -3.43 0.56 -15.84
N LEU A 223 -3.60 -0.68 -15.41
CA LEU A 223 -3.18 -1.14 -14.09
C LEU A 223 -1.81 -1.78 -14.20
N THR A 224 -0.87 -1.27 -13.41
CA THR A 224 0.48 -1.79 -13.38
C THR A 224 0.51 -3.05 -12.49
N ASP A 225 0.57 -4.22 -13.12
CA ASP A 225 0.82 -5.48 -12.40
C ASP A 225 2.30 -5.86 -12.53
N GLU A 226 3.12 -5.23 -11.69
CA GLU A 226 4.56 -5.46 -11.65
C GLU A 226 4.91 -6.74 -10.87
N SER A 227 5.83 -7.55 -11.41
CA SER A 227 6.42 -8.65 -10.63
C SER A 227 7.09 -8.14 -9.35
N GLU A 228 7.22 -8.98 -8.32
CA GLU A 228 7.95 -8.63 -7.08
C GLU A 228 9.34 -8.05 -7.38
N ALA A 229 10.08 -8.67 -8.31
CA ALA A 229 11.41 -8.19 -8.71
C ALA A 229 11.39 -6.79 -9.33
N ALA A 230 10.34 -6.46 -10.10
CA ALA A 230 10.18 -5.13 -10.70
C ALA A 230 9.86 -4.09 -9.62
N LEU A 231 8.95 -4.40 -8.69
CA LEU A 231 8.64 -3.54 -7.55
C LEU A 231 9.85 -3.30 -6.66
N LEU A 232 10.59 -4.36 -6.32
CA LEU A 232 11.84 -4.24 -5.56
C LEU A 232 12.84 -3.34 -6.28
N SER A 233 13.02 -3.53 -7.59
CA SER A 233 13.93 -2.69 -8.38
C SER A 233 13.51 -1.22 -8.36
N ARG A 234 12.21 -0.94 -8.52
CA ARG A 234 11.66 0.40 -8.44
C ARG A 234 11.83 1.03 -7.06
N GLU A 235 11.58 0.28 -5.98
CA GLU A 235 11.81 0.77 -4.63
C GLU A 235 13.30 1.00 -4.35
N LEU A 236 14.19 0.17 -4.94
CA LEU A 236 15.64 0.39 -4.85
C LEU A 236 16.09 1.69 -5.53
N ASP A 237 15.44 2.06 -6.64
CA ASP A 237 15.69 3.35 -7.30
C ASP A 237 15.13 4.52 -6.47
N LEU A 238 14.05 4.28 -5.73
CA LEU A 238 13.35 5.26 -4.91
C LEU A 238 13.82 5.22 -3.45
N MET A 239 15.04 5.67 -3.19
CA MET A 239 15.58 5.79 -1.82
C MET A 239 15.00 6.95 -0.99
N ALA A 240 13.94 7.63 -1.46
CA ALA A 240 13.30 8.74 -0.76
C ALA A 240 12.12 8.30 0.14
N ARG A 241 11.85 9.06 1.20
CA ARG A 241 10.70 8.85 2.09
C ARG A 241 9.39 9.14 1.35
N ASP A 242 8.42 8.25 1.45
CA ASP A 242 7.06 8.49 0.94
C ASP A 242 6.17 9.04 2.07
N ARG A 243 6.02 10.36 2.11
CA ARG A 243 5.19 11.05 3.11
C ARG A 243 3.71 10.71 3.00
N VAL A 244 3.23 10.41 1.79
CA VAL A 244 1.83 10.04 1.57
C VAL A 244 1.58 8.66 2.17
N TYR A 245 2.54 7.74 2.04
CA TYR A 245 2.48 6.44 2.69
C TYR A 245 2.50 6.57 4.21
N GLU A 246 3.39 7.39 4.78
CA GLU A 246 3.46 7.61 6.24
C GLU A 246 2.14 8.15 6.81
N GLU A 247 1.56 9.17 6.17
CA GLU A 247 0.27 9.74 6.55
C GLU A 247 -0.89 8.75 6.38
N THR A 248 -0.80 7.89 5.34
CA THR A 248 -1.76 6.80 5.12
C THR A 248 -1.67 5.77 6.25
N LEU A 249 -0.48 5.34 6.65
CA LEU A 249 -0.30 4.40 7.75
C LEU A 249 -0.81 4.95 9.07
N LEU A 250 -0.60 6.24 9.35
CA LEU A 250 -1.15 6.89 10.55
C LEU A 250 -2.69 6.89 10.53
N MET A 251 -3.31 7.12 9.38
CA MET A 251 -4.77 7.02 9.25
C MET A 251 -5.26 5.59 9.41
N VAL A 252 -4.60 4.61 8.76
CA VAL A 252 -4.88 3.19 8.93
C VAL A 252 -4.79 2.80 10.39
N ARG A 253 -3.76 3.25 11.11
CA ARG A 253 -3.66 3.04 12.56
C ARG A 253 -4.88 3.52 13.32
N GLY A 254 -5.29 4.78 13.08
CA GLY A 254 -6.45 5.36 13.76
C GLY A 254 -7.72 4.58 13.50
N ILE A 255 -7.88 4.04 12.29
CA ILE A 255 -9.00 3.14 11.93
C ILE A 255 -8.91 1.85 12.74
N LEU A 256 -7.74 1.21 12.73
CA LEU A 256 -7.54 -0.09 13.36
C LEU A 256 -7.61 -0.03 14.90
N GLU A 257 -7.16 1.06 15.53
CA GLU A 257 -7.30 1.31 16.97
C GLU A 257 -8.76 1.46 17.42
N LYS A 258 -9.67 1.79 16.48
CA LYS A 258 -11.10 1.94 16.72
C LYS A 258 -11.93 0.72 16.32
N LEU A 259 -11.29 -0.35 15.82
CA LEU A 259 -11.98 -1.61 15.54
C LEU A 259 -12.48 -2.21 16.85
N ALA A 260 -13.80 -2.31 16.97
CA ALA A 260 -14.47 -3.02 18.06
C ALA A 260 -14.55 -4.53 17.80
#